data_AF-A0A914PCU2-F1
#
_entry.id   AF-A0A914PCU2-F1
#
_cell.length_a   1.000
_cell.length_b   1.000
_cell.length_c   1.000
_cell.angle_alpha   90.00
_cell.angle_beta   90.00
_cell.angle_gamma   90.00
#
_symmetry.space_group_name_H-M   'P 1'
#
loop_
_entity.id
_entity.type
_entity.pdbx_description
1 polymer ?
#
loop_
_entity_poly.entity_id
_entity_poly.type
_entity_poly.pdbx_seq_one_letter_code
_entity_poly.pdbx_strand_id
1 'polypeptide(L)'
;MSPIFNQIFENSPVIPVKIAINGIDSKAIQHGLDFCHGTIDKITGYEMDLLKFSSEFMITKLQAECIPFLERKISVENVCAILTIAKYNKMFSIIDACIKFIAKNNRTINLSTLPEDIRNEISSSIN
;
A
#
# COMPACT_ATOMS: atom_id res chain seq x y z
N MET A 1 4.97 12.29 13.25
CA MET A 1 5.67 11.04 13.62
C MET A 1 4.66 9.88 13.56
N SER A 2 5.13 8.65 13.34
CA SER A 2 4.30 7.45 13.27
C SER A 2 3.66 7.14 14.63
N PRO A 3 2.33 6.96 14.71
CA PRO A 3 1.63 6.56 15.94
C PRO A 3 2.10 5.20 16.51
N ILE A 4 2.48 4.26 15.63
CA ILE A 4 2.98 2.94 16.02
C ILE A 4 4.30 3.07 16.77
N PHE A 5 5.23 3.87 16.24
CA PHE A 5 6.50 4.11 16.93
C PHE A 5 6.30 4.84 18.26
N ASN A 6 5.40 5.82 18.33
CA ASN A 6 5.06 6.46 19.61
C ASN A 6 4.53 5.44 20.62
N GLN A 7 3.64 4.53 20.20
CA GLN A 7 3.13 3.49 21.08
C GLN A 7 4.23 2.53 21.57
N ILE A 8 5.17 2.17 20.70
CA ILE A 8 6.29 1.27 21.05
C ILE A 8 7.25 1.95 22.03
N PHE A 9 7.54 3.24 21.86
CA PHE A 9 8.55 3.94 22.66
C PHE A 9 8.00 4.58 23.93
N GLU A 10 6.75 5.05 23.92
CA GLU A 10 6.16 5.77 25.07
C GLU A 10 5.42 4.85 26.05
N ASN A 11 4.84 3.73 25.57
CA ASN A 11 4.04 2.83 26.41
C ASN A 11 4.76 1.53 26.81
N SER A 12 6.03 1.35 26.42
CA SER A 12 6.78 0.14 26.76
C SER A 12 7.76 0.41 27.92
N PRO A 13 7.68 -0.34 29.04
CA PRO A 13 8.63 -0.20 30.15
C PRO A 13 10.05 -0.64 29.76
N VAL A 14 10.19 -1.37 28.64
CA VAL A 14 11.47 -1.75 28.04
C VAL A 14 11.40 -1.37 26.56
N ILE A 15 12.29 -0.49 26.12
CA ILE A 15 12.40 -0.12 24.71
C ILE A 15 13.01 -1.32 23.96
N PRO A 16 12.29 -1.93 23.00
CA PRO A 16 12.83 -3.02 22.22
C PRO A 16 14.00 -2.52 21.36
N VAL A 17 15.17 -3.15 21.51
CA VAL A 17 16.40 -2.81 20.77
C VAL A 17 16.32 -3.23 19.29
N LYS A 18 15.42 -4.17 18.95
CA LYS A 18 15.21 -4.67 17.59
C LYS A 18 13.73 -4.92 17.33
N ILE A 19 13.27 -4.54 16.13
CA ILE A 19 11.93 -4.80 15.63
C ILE A 19 12.09 -5.54 14.30
N ALA A 20 11.45 -6.70 14.16
CA ALA A 20 11.43 -7.44 12.91
C ALA A 20 10.25 -6.96 12.06
N ILE A 21 10.53 -6.56 10.81
CA ILE A 21 9.53 -6.16 9.82
C ILE A 21 9.57 -7.20 8.71
N ASN A 22 8.46 -7.87 8.46
CA ASN A 22 8.37 -8.98 7.51
C ASN A 22 7.55 -8.58 6.29
N GLY A 23 7.93 -9.06 5.10
CA GLY A 23 7.13 -8.87 3.88
C GLY A 23 7.25 -7.50 3.20
N ILE A 24 8.22 -6.68 3.62
CA ILE A 24 8.58 -5.40 3.02
C ILE A 24 10.07 -5.43 2.68
N ASP A 25 10.42 -5.02 1.45
CA ASP A 25 11.81 -4.92 1.02
C ASP A 25 12.61 -3.94 1.90
N SER A 26 13.82 -4.32 2.28
CA SER A 26 14.67 -3.50 3.16
C SER A 26 14.99 -2.13 2.58
N LYS A 27 15.10 -2.01 1.24
CA LYS A 27 15.35 -0.73 0.59
C LYS A 27 14.10 0.14 0.62
N ALA A 28 12.92 -0.45 0.48
CA ALA A 28 11.65 0.29 0.64
C ALA A 28 11.51 0.85 2.06
N ILE A 29 11.88 0.08 3.09
CA ILE A 29 11.90 0.55 4.48
C ILE A 29 12.88 1.73 4.62
N GLN A 30 14.13 1.58 4.16
CA GLN A 30 15.12 2.65 4.23
C GLN A 30 14.62 3.92 3.53
N HIS A 31 14.08 3.77 2.32
CA HIS A 31 13.54 4.89 1.54
C HIS A 31 12.35 5.57 2.25
N GLY A 32 11.49 4.80 2.92
CA GLY A 32 10.40 5.32 3.75
C GLY A 32 10.90 6.07 4.98
N LEU A 33 11.96 5.57 5.64
CA LEU A 33 12.61 6.24 6.77
C LEU A 33 13.29 7.55 6.33
N ASP A 34 13.99 7.53 5.20
CA ASP A 34 14.66 8.70 4.63
C ASP A 34 13.63 9.82 4.35
N PHE A 35 12.45 9.45 3.86
CA PHE A 35 11.34 10.41 3.67
C PHE A 35 10.82 10.95 5.00
N CYS A 36 10.65 10.09 6.01
CA CYS A 36 10.19 10.51 7.34
C CYS A 36 11.16 11.48 8.01
N HIS A 37 12.46 11.32 7.77
CA HIS A 37 13.50 12.20 8.27
C HIS A 37 13.72 13.44 7.39
N GLY A 38 13.02 13.56 6.26
CA GLY A 38 13.17 14.69 5.33
C GLY A 38 14.48 14.70 4.56
N THR A 39 15.20 13.57 4.51
CA THR A 39 16.42 13.42 3.71
C THR A 39 16.13 13.23 2.22
N ILE A 40 14.89 12.88 1.88
CA ILE A 40 14.38 12.85 0.51
C ILE A 40 12.99 13.49 0.44
N ASP A 41 12.71 14.15 -0.68
CA ASP A 41 11.42 14.82 -0.90
C ASP A 41 10.44 13.99 -1.73
N LYS A 42 10.93 12.97 -2.45
CA LYS A 42 10.13 12.18 -3.39
C LYS A 42 10.40 10.70 -3.24
N ILE A 43 9.34 9.94 -3.41
CA ILE A 43 9.34 8.48 -3.33
C ILE A 43 9.18 7.90 -4.73
N THR A 44 10.17 7.12 -5.17
CA THR A 44 10.22 6.53 -6.51
C THR A 44 10.79 5.12 -6.47
N GLY A 45 10.18 4.18 -7.21
CA GLY A 45 10.75 2.85 -7.47
C GLY A 45 10.37 1.76 -6.46
N TYR A 46 9.69 2.08 -5.37
CA TYR A 46 9.24 1.13 -4.34
C TYR A 46 7.79 1.37 -3.90
N GLU A 47 6.97 1.97 -4.75
CA GLU A 47 5.68 2.56 -4.36
C GLU A 47 4.74 1.55 -3.68
N MET A 48 4.76 0.29 -4.12
CA MET A 48 3.95 -0.79 -3.53
C MET A 48 4.41 -1.18 -2.13
N ASP A 49 5.71 -1.35 -1.91
CA ASP A 49 6.26 -1.71 -0.60
C ASP A 49 6.26 -0.52 0.36
N LEU A 50 6.45 0.70 -0.15
CA LEU A 50 6.27 1.93 0.60
C LEU A 50 4.82 2.13 1.03
N LEU A 51 3.86 1.73 0.20
CA LEU A 51 2.46 1.77 0.58
C LEU A 51 2.16 0.81 1.72
N LYS A 52 2.65 -0.44 1.64
CA LYS A 52 2.55 -1.42 2.74
C LYS A 52 3.19 -0.87 4.01
N PHE A 53 4.43 -0.36 3.92
CA PHE A 53 5.15 0.25 5.02
C PHE A 53 4.37 1.43 5.63
N SER A 54 3.86 2.33 4.80
CA SER A 54 3.07 3.48 5.26
C SER A 54 1.80 3.07 5.99
N SER A 55 1.18 1.97 5.56
CA SER A 55 -0.04 1.45 6.18
C SER A 55 0.27 0.74 7.50
N GLU A 56 1.26 -0.16 7.51
CA GLU A 56 1.69 -0.92 8.70
C GLU A 56 2.13 -0.01 9.83
N PHE A 57 2.86 1.06 9.51
CA PHE A 57 3.37 2.02 10.49
C PHE A 57 2.50 3.28 10.62
N MET A 58 1.32 3.32 9.99
CA MET A 58 0.38 4.45 10.03
C MET A 58 1.02 5.81 9.70
N ILE A 59 1.91 5.84 8.70
CA ILE A 59 2.62 7.04 8.23
C ILE A 59 1.77 7.70 7.15
N THR A 60 0.72 8.41 7.57
CA THR A 60 -0.29 9.02 6.67
C THR A 60 0.29 9.93 5.60
N LYS A 61 1.34 10.70 5.93
CA LYS A 61 2.03 11.57 4.95
C LYS A 61 2.66 10.76 3.81
N LEU A 62 3.32 9.65 4.13
CA LEU A 62 3.93 8.76 3.14
C LEU A 62 2.83 8.09 2.29
N GLN A 63 1.73 7.68 2.92
CA GLN A 63 0.58 7.11 2.23
C GLN A 63 -0.04 8.09 1.21
N ALA A 64 -0.19 9.37 1.60
CA ALA A 64 -0.74 10.42 0.75
C ALA A 64 0.13 10.71 -0.49
N GLU A 65 1.45 10.51 -0.40
CA GLU A 65 2.36 10.64 -1.54
C GLU A 65 2.36 9.40 -2.45
N CYS A 66 2.22 8.20 -1.88
CA CYS A 66 2.16 6.96 -2.65
C CYS A 66 0.88 6.81 -3.47
N ILE A 67 -0.27 7.27 -2.95
CA ILE A 67 -1.59 7.09 -3.58
C ILE A 67 -1.64 7.69 -5.01
N PRO A 68 -1.33 8.97 -5.25
CA PRO A 68 -1.39 9.57 -6.59
C PRO A 68 -0.41 8.96 -7.58
N PHE A 69 0.70 8.41 -7.08
CA PHE A 69 1.67 7.71 -7.93
C PHE A 69 1.13 6.38 -8.41
N LEU A 70 0.53 5.60 -7.51
CA LEU A 70 -0.04 4.30 -7.84
C LEU A 70 -1.26 4.44 -8.74
N GLU A 71 -2.14 5.41 -8.48
CA GLU A 71 -3.30 5.70 -9.35
C GLU A 71 -2.88 5.99 -10.80
N ARG A 72 -1.77 6.72 -11.00
CA ARG A 72 -1.23 7.01 -12.33
C ARG A 72 -0.52 5.83 -13.00
N LYS A 73 -0.08 4.84 -12.21
CA LYS A 73 0.63 3.66 -12.69
C LYS A 73 -0.27 2.42 -12.81
N ILE A 74 -1.59 2.53 -12.55
CA ILE A 74 -2.52 1.42 -12.76
C ILE A 74 -2.44 0.96 -14.22
N SER A 75 -2.21 -0.34 -14.39
CA SER A 75 -2.10 -1.02 -15.68
C SER A 75 -2.73 -2.40 -15.60
N VAL A 76 -2.96 -3.01 -16.75
CA VAL A 76 -3.49 -4.39 -16.86
C VAL A 76 -2.66 -5.41 -16.09
N GLU A 77 -1.35 -5.19 -15.99
CA GLU A 77 -0.41 -6.11 -15.34
C GLU A 77 -0.39 -5.99 -13.82
N ASN A 78 -0.64 -4.79 -13.28
CA ASN A 78 -0.48 -4.52 -11.84
C ASN A 78 -1.78 -4.22 -11.09
N VAL A 79 -2.90 -3.98 -11.79
CA VAL A 79 -4.17 -3.57 -11.16
C VAL A 79 -4.66 -4.57 -10.12
N CYS A 80 -4.49 -5.88 -10.36
CA CYS A 80 -4.89 -6.90 -9.40
C CYS A 80 -4.05 -6.87 -8.12
N ALA A 81 -2.73 -6.67 -8.25
CA ALA A 81 -1.83 -6.56 -7.10
C ALA A 81 -2.12 -5.28 -6.30
N ILE A 82 -2.30 -4.15 -7.00
CA ILE A 82 -2.65 -2.86 -6.38
C ILE A 82 -3.99 -2.99 -5.64
N LEU A 83 -5.01 -3.57 -6.27
CA LEU A 83 -6.33 -3.75 -5.65
C LEU A 83 -6.28 -4.64 -4.41
N THR A 84 -5.49 -5.71 -4.46
CA THR A 84 -5.32 -6.62 -3.31
C THR A 84 -4.74 -5.87 -2.11
N ILE A 85 -3.64 -5.13 -2.32
CA ILE A 85 -3.03 -4.30 -1.28
C ILE A 85 -4.02 -3.22 -0.82
N ALA A 86 -4.73 -2.57 -1.75
CA ALA A 86 -5.68 -1.52 -1.45
C ALA A 86 -6.81 -2.01 -0.54
N LYS A 87 -7.36 -3.20 -0.80
CA LYS A 87 -8.38 -3.87 0.01
C LYS A 87 -7.88 -4.19 1.42
N TYR A 88 -6.74 -4.88 1.54
CA TYR A 88 -6.21 -5.26 2.86
C TYR A 88 -5.87 -4.06 3.74
N ASN A 89 -5.46 -2.95 3.14
CA ASN A 89 -5.10 -1.72 3.85
C ASN A 89 -6.23 -0.68 3.86
N LYS A 90 -7.46 -1.05 3.46
CA LYS A 90 -8.67 -0.20 3.49
C LYS A 90 -8.51 1.16 2.77
N MET A 91 -7.82 1.18 1.63
CA MET A 91 -7.56 2.39 0.85
C MET A 91 -8.63 2.63 -0.20
N PHE A 92 -9.76 3.19 0.22
CA PHE A 92 -10.98 3.32 -0.60
C PHE A 92 -10.78 4.08 -1.93
N SER A 93 -9.94 5.11 -1.99
CA SER A 93 -9.70 5.86 -3.24
C SER A 93 -9.02 4.99 -4.31
N ILE A 94 -7.96 4.27 -3.94
CA ILE A 94 -7.27 3.35 -4.85
C ILE A 94 -8.19 2.19 -5.24
N ILE A 95 -8.99 1.67 -4.30
CA ILE A 95 -9.95 0.60 -4.58
C ILE A 95 -10.91 1.06 -5.69
N ASP A 96 -11.50 2.24 -5.55
CA ASP A 96 -12.43 2.80 -6.55
C ASP A 96 -11.73 3.00 -7.92
N ALA A 97 -10.51 3.54 -7.92
CA ALA A 97 -9.72 3.69 -9.14
C ALA A 97 -9.43 2.35 -9.83
N CYS A 98 -9.07 1.31 -9.06
CA CYS A 98 -8.81 -0.03 -9.58
C CYS A 98 -10.09 -0.69 -10.12
N ILE A 99 -11.22 -0.59 -9.41
CA ILE A 99 -12.50 -1.14 -9.85
C ILE A 99 -12.94 -0.48 -11.17
N LYS A 100 -12.85 0.86 -11.26
CA LYS A 100 -13.14 1.61 -12.50
C LYS A 100 -12.24 1.17 -13.65
N PHE A 101 -10.95 0.96 -13.39
CA PHE A 101 -10.02 0.48 -14.39
C PHE A 101 -10.34 -0.94 -14.85
N ILE A 102 -10.71 -1.84 -13.92
CA ILE A 102 -11.12 -3.22 -14.21
C ILE A 102 -12.40 -3.24 -15.05
N ALA A 103 -13.43 -2.51 -14.65
CA ALA A 103 -14.69 -2.43 -15.38
C ALA A 103 -14.47 -1.95 -16.83
N LYS A 104 -13.57 -1.00 -17.06
CA LYS A 104 -13.22 -0.49 -18.39
C LYS A 104 -12.44 -1.49 -19.26
N ASN A 105 -11.69 -2.41 -18.65
CA ASN A 105 -10.79 -3.35 -19.33
C ASN A 105 -11.13 -4.83 -19.02
N ASN A 106 -12.40 -5.11 -18.71
CA ASN A 106 -12.85 -6.40 -18.17
C ASN A 106 -12.51 -7.63 -19.02
N ARG A 107 -12.30 -7.46 -20.34
CA ARG A 107 -11.91 -8.53 -21.26
C ARG A 107 -10.42 -8.86 -21.25
N THR A 108 -9.59 -7.94 -20.79
CA THR A 108 -8.11 -8.07 -20.86
C THR A 108 -7.50 -8.44 -19.52
N ILE A 109 -8.16 -8.10 -18.42
CA ILE A 109 -7.63 -8.32 -17.07
C ILE A 109 -7.94 -9.74 -16.62
N ASN A 110 -6.89 -10.47 -16.26
CA ASN A 110 -7.05 -11.80 -15.68
C ASN A 110 -7.36 -11.71 -14.18
N LEU A 111 -8.64 -11.76 -13.82
CA LEU A 111 -9.10 -11.75 -12.43
C LEU A 111 -8.77 -13.04 -11.65
N SER A 112 -8.23 -14.08 -12.30
CA SER A 112 -7.84 -15.32 -11.61
C SER A 112 -6.67 -15.12 -10.65
N THR A 113 -5.90 -14.04 -10.78
CA THR A 113 -4.77 -13.73 -9.89
C THR A 113 -5.21 -13.07 -8.59
N LEU A 114 -6.48 -12.65 -8.49
CA LEU A 114 -7.03 -12.08 -7.25
C LEU A 114 -7.37 -13.18 -6.25
N PRO A 115 -7.20 -12.91 -4.94
CA PRO A 115 -7.80 -13.71 -3.88
C PRO A 115 -9.31 -13.91 -4.09
N GLU A 116 -9.85 -15.08 -3.72
CA GLU A 116 -11.25 -15.45 -3.99
C GLU A 116 -12.26 -14.51 -3.33
N ASP A 117 -11.99 -14.07 -2.11
CA ASP A 117 -12.77 -13.09 -1.36
C ASP A 117 -12.90 -11.78 -2.15
N ILE A 118 -11.77 -11.25 -2.64
CA ILE A 118 -11.74 -10.01 -3.41
C ILE A 118 -12.42 -10.18 -4.78
N ARG A 119 -12.20 -11.33 -5.43
CA ARG A 119 -12.80 -11.62 -6.74
C ARG A 119 -14.32 -11.62 -6.68
N ASN A 120 -14.90 -12.28 -5.67
CA ASN A 120 -16.35 -12.38 -5.50
C ASN A 120 -16.98 -10.98 -5.29
N GLU A 121 -16.35 -10.13 -4.47
CA GLU A 121 -16.83 -8.76 -4.25
C GLU A 121 -16.82 -7.91 -5.53
N ILE A 122 -15.78 -8.06 -6.36
CA ILE A 122 -15.66 -7.32 -7.62
C ILE A 122 -16.70 -7.81 -8.62
N SER A 123 -16.90 -9.12 -8.73
CA SER A 123 -17.93 -9.70 -9.60
C SER A 123 -19.34 -9.24 -9.24
N SER A 124 -19.62 -8.98 -7.95
CA SER A 124 -20.87 -8.34 -7.51
C SER A 124 -20.94 -6.83 -7.78
N SER A 125 -19.81 -6.16 -7.97
CA SER A 125 -19.72 -4.70 -8.17
C SER A 125 -19.68 -4.27 -9.65
N ILE A 126 -19.38 -5.20 -10.57
CA ILE A 126 -19.23 -4.94 -12.02
C ILE A 126 -20.47 -5.40 -12.84
N ASN A 127 -21.33 -6.25 -12.26
CA ASN A 127 -22.63 -6.63 -12.84
C ASN A 127 -23.69 -5.58 -12.50
#